data_AF-A0A4R0J207-F1
#
_entry.id   AF-A0A4R0J207-F1
#
_cell.length_a   1.000
_cell.length_b   1.000
_cell.length_c   1.000
_cell.angle_alpha   90.00
_cell.angle_beta   90.00
_cell.angle_gamma   90.00
#
_symmetry.space_group_name_H-M   'P 1'
#
loop_
_entity.id
_entity.type
_entity.pdbx_description
1 polymer ?
#
loop_
_entity_poly.entity_id
_entity_poly.type
_entity_poly.pdbx_seq_one_letter_code
_entity_poly.pdbx_strand_id
1 'polypeptide(L)'
;MQRTPGTPLNDPTSSDQVEDEATPEPADDPSAGSPSSTGEDAVASTTSSSAADVAARGGEAGGRPWKWTVLFGGVGLVVLFLDQLTKALALAHLTPGEPVDVIGSLLKFNLIRNSGAAFSLGAGYTPYISAIQIAVALGVVYLSRKLRSVGWAVAFGLLFGGAVGNILDRIFREPSPFHGHVVDFLQTPHWAIFNVADMAVTSAAVLLVIQTLRGIRLDGTREHRK
;
A
#
# COMPACT_ATOMS: atom_id res chain seq x y z
N MET A 1 43.11 -18.37 48.69
CA MET A 1 44.05 -19.47 48.34
C MET A 1 43.33 -20.43 47.38
N GLN A 2 44.10 -21.04 46.45
CA GLN A 2 43.75 -22.04 45.40
C GLN A 2 43.36 -21.41 44.02
N ARG A 3 44.27 -21.24 43.03
CA ARG A 3 44.96 -22.17 42.06
C ARG A 3 44.08 -22.56 40.84
N THR A 4 44.18 -21.89 39.67
CA THR A 4 44.91 -22.24 38.38
C THR A 4 44.32 -23.41 37.55
N PRO A 5 44.66 -23.68 36.25
CA PRO A 5 45.20 -22.87 35.11
C PRO A 5 44.69 -23.27 33.67
N GLY A 6 45.13 -22.54 32.61
CA GLY A 6 45.35 -23.03 31.22
C GLY A 6 44.12 -23.04 30.30
N THR A 7 44.13 -22.59 29.03
CA THR A 7 45.11 -22.81 27.95
C THR A 7 44.95 -21.74 26.85
N PRO A 8 46.04 -21.29 26.20
CA PRO A 8 46.02 -20.41 25.02
C PRO A 8 46.15 -21.22 23.72
N LEU A 9 45.78 -20.67 22.55
CA LEU A 9 46.41 -21.06 21.27
C LEU A 9 46.31 -19.95 20.22
N ASN A 10 47.49 -19.60 19.67
CA ASN A 10 47.78 -18.66 18.59
C ASN A 10 47.56 -19.29 17.20
N ASP A 11 47.09 -18.49 16.22
CA ASP A 11 47.75 -18.03 14.96
C ASP A 11 48.63 -19.00 14.11
N PRO A 12 49.05 -18.67 12.87
CA PRO A 12 48.38 -18.14 11.65
C PRO A 12 48.83 -18.88 10.34
N THR A 13 48.49 -18.32 9.17
CA THR A 13 49.15 -18.37 7.82
C THR A 13 48.97 -19.54 6.83
N SER A 14 49.01 -19.14 5.53
CA SER A 14 49.33 -19.87 4.27
C SER A 14 48.10 -20.28 3.42
N SER A 15 47.74 -19.62 2.30
CA SER A 15 48.39 -19.36 1.00
C SER A 15 48.07 -20.41 -0.09
N ASP A 16 47.57 -19.88 -1.22
CA ASP A 16 47.68 -20.34 -2.62
C ASP A 16 46.96 -21.59 -3.15
N GLN A 17 46.30 -21.36 -4.31
CA GLN A 17 46.30 -22.10 -5.61
C GLN A 17 44.94 -21.84 -6.28
N VAL A 18 44.76 -21.07 -7.37
CA VAL A 18 45.30 -21.05 -8.76
C VAL A 18 45.14 -22.39 -9.49
N GLU A 19 44.33 -22.37 -10.56
CA GLU A 19 44.32 -23.17 -11.82
C GLU A 19 42.85 -23.19 -12.34
N ASP A 20 42.49 -23.05 -13.61
CA ASP A 20 43.20 -22.85 -14.87
C ASP A 20 42.13 -22.44 -15.91
N GLU A 21 42.30 -21.33 -16.64
CA GLU A 21 41.41 -20.92 -17.73
C GLU A 21 42.21 -20.92 -19.03
N ALA A 22 41.92 -21.88 -19.92
CA ALA A 22 42.57 -22.02 -21.21
C ALA A 22 41.51 -22.05 -22.33
N THR A 23 41.54 -21.02 -23.18
CA THR A 23 40.99 -21.02 -24.56
C THR A 23 42.16 -21.23 -25.53
N PRO A 24 41.97 -21.85 -26.71
CA PRO A 24 41.87 -21.03 -27.93
C PRO A 24 40.93 -21.56 -29.05
N GLU A 25 40.29 -20.60 -29.75
CA GLU A 25 40.10 -20.37 -31.21
C GLU A 25 40.60 -21.40 -32.29
N PRO A 26 40.36 -21.20 -33.62
CA PRO A 26 39.13 -20.90 -34.39
C PRO A 26 39.08 -21.76 -35.70
N ALA A 27 38.05 -21.64 -36.58
CA ALA A 27 38.17 -21.98 -38.02
C ALA A 27 37.04 -21.40 -38.91
N ASP A 28 37.45 -20.51 -39.81
CA ASP A 28 36.91 -20.07 -41.11
C ASP A 28 36.62 -21.27 -42.08
N ASP A 29 35.93 -21.25 -43.24
CA ASP A 29 35.07 -20.37 -44.06
C ASP A 29 34.62 -21.25 -45.30
N PRO A 30 34.50 -20.79 -46.56
CA PRO A 30 33.30 -20.47 -47.36
C PRO A 30 32.90 -21.51 -48.44
N SER A 31 31.77 -21.25 -49.16
CA SER A 31 31.62 -21.31 -50.64
C SER A 31 30.11 -21.30 -51.03
N ALA A 32 29.54 -20.21 -51.55
CA ALA A 32 29.48 -19.73 -52.95
C ALA A 32 28.45 -20.45 -53.87
N GLY A 33 27.55 -19.67 -54.48
CA GLY A 33 26.68 -20.11 -55.57
C GLY A 33 25.51 -19.16 -55.92
N SER A 34 25.77 -18.17 -56.78
CA SER A 34 24.81 -17.45 -57.66
C SER A 34 25.00 -17.98 -59.10
N PRO A 35 24.22 -17.65 -60.18
CA PRO A 35 23.33 -16.48 -60.38
C PRO A 35 22.08 -16.65 -61.31
N SER A 36 21.42 -15.49 -61.58
CA SER A 36 20.63 -15.10 -62.79
C SER A 36 19.16 -15.59 -62.88
N SER A 37 18.15 -14.87 -63.41
CA SER A 37 18.03 -13.54 -64.05
C SER A 37 16.54 -13.13 -64.19
N THR A 38 16.32 -11.80 -64.27
CA THR A 38 15.27 -11.04 -64.99
C THR A 38 13.76 -11.20 -64.68
N GLY A 39 13.11 -10.05 -64.48
CA GLY A 39 11.66 -9.88 -64.57
C GLY A 39 11.15 -8.64 -63.85
N GLU A 40 11.35 -7.46 -64.45
CA GLU A 40 10.53 -6.27 -64.17
C GLU A 40 9.06 -6.60 -64.45
N ASP A 41 8.15 -6.27 -63.53
CA ASP A 41 6.85 -5.63 -63.82
C ASP A 41 5.98 -5.47 -62.55
N ALA A 42 5.15 -4.42 -62.58
CA ALA A 42 3.97 -4.17 -61.76
C ALA A 42 4.17 -3.68 -60.30
N VAL A 43 4.49 -2.40 -60.23
CA VAL A 43 4.06 -1.49 -59.16
C VAL A 43 2.53 -1.38 -59.14
N ALA A 44 1.97 -1.22 -57.93
CA ALA A 44 0.63 -0.76 -57.59
C ALA A 44 -0.48 -1.82 -57.44
N SER A 45 -0.70 -2.27 -56.20
CA SER A 45 -2.04 -2.30 -55.56
C SER A 45 -2.03 -3.07 -54.22
N THR A 46 -1.40 -2.55 -53.17
CA THR A 46 -1.63 -3.06 -51.80
C THR A 46 -1.34 -1.96 -50.78
N THR A 47 -2.19 -0.94 -50.72
CA THR A 47 -2.08 0.09 -49.66
C THR A 47 -3.40 0.74 -49.28
N SER A 48 -4.54 0.05 -49.49
CA SER A 48 -5.85 0.57 -49.08
C SER A 48 -6.42 -0.08 -47.80
N SER A 49 -5.88 -1.22 -47.35
CA SER A 49 -6.44 -1.96 -46.20
C SER A 49 -5.87 -1.55 -44.83
N SER A 50 -4.94 -0.59 -44.75
CA SER A 50 -4.25 -0.27 -43.49
C SER A 50 -4.86 0.93 -42.75
N ALA A 51 -5.37 1.93 -43.47
CA ALA A 51 -5.86 3.16 -42.84
C ALA A 51 -7.19 2.97 -42.09
N ALA A 52 -8.09 2.11 -42.59
CA ALA A 52 -9.38 1.84 -41.94
C ALA A 52 -9.24 0.97 -40.67
N ASP A 53 -8.31 0.01 -40.67
CA ASP A 53 -8.04 -0.87 -39.52
C ASP A 53 -7.27 -0.15 -38.40
N VAL A 54 -6.44 0.83 -38.76
CA VAL A 54 -5.76 1.71 -37.78
C VAL A 54 -6.73 2.75 -37.21
N ALA A 55 -7.66 3.27 -38.01
CA ALA A 55 -8.71 4.19 -37.53
C ALA A 55 -9.71 3.50 -36.58
N ALA A 56 -10.01 2.22 -36.78
CA ALA A 56 -10.88 1.44 -35.90
C ALA A 56 -10.27 1.12 -34.52
N ARG A 57 -8.94 1.22 -34.37
CA ARG A 57 -8.23 0.99 -33.09
C ARG A 57 -8.02 2.25 -32.25
N GLY A 58 -8.40 3.42 -32.75
CA GLY A 58 -8.27 4.71 -32.04
C GLY A 58 -9.44 5.08 -31.12
N GLY A 59 -10.44 4.20 -30.97
CA GLY A 59 -11.77 4.57 -30.47
C GLY A 59 -12.21 4.00 -29.12
N GLU A 60 -11.35 3.32 -28.35
CA GLU A 60 -11.69 2.93 -26.97
C GLU A 60 -10.76 3.61 -25.98
N ALA A 61 -10.81 4.94 -25.93
CA ALA A 61 -10.42 5.67 -24.73
C ALA A 61 -11.42 5.33 -23.62
N GLY A 62 -11.31 4.13 -23.04
CA GLY A 62 -12.14 3.63 -21.96
C GLY A 62 -12.13 4.66 -20.82
N GLY A 63 -13.22 5.44 -20.75
CA GLY A 63 -13.32 6.58 -19.85
C GLY A 63 -12.92 6.20 -18.43
N ARG A 64 -12.22 7.12 -17.75
CA ARG A 64 -11.91 6.96 -16.32
C ARG A 64 -13.20 6.56 -15.61
N PRO A 65 -13.20 5.50 -14.78
CA PRO A 65 -14.45 5.01 -14.23
C PRO A 65 -14.85 5.88 -13.04
N TRP A 66 -15.28 7.11 -13.36
CA TRP A 66 -15.47 8.24 -12.45
C TRP A 66 -16.40 7.90 -11.29
N LYS A 67 -17.41 7.06 -11.52
CA LYS A 67 -18.32 6.56 -10.49
C LYS A 67 -17.60 5.88 -9.32
N TRP A 68 -16.53 5.13 -9.59
CA TRP A 68 -15.76 4.46 -8.54
C TRP A 68 -14.83 5.41 -7.81
N THR A 69 -14.26 6.38 -8.53
CA THR A 69 -13.48 7.46 -7.91
C THR A 69 -14.36 8.33 -7.01
N VAL A 70 -15.59 8.65 -7.44
CA VAL A 70 -16.58 9.38 -6.64
C VAL A 70 -17.00 8.57 -5.43
N LEU A 71 -17.26 7.27 -5.58
CA LEU A 71 -17.59 6.41 -4.43
C LEU A 71 -16.43 6.31 -3.43
N PHE A 72 -15.21 6.07 -3.92
CA PHE A 72 -13.99 6.07 -3.11
C PHE A 72 -13.82 7.39 -2.34
N GLY A 73 -13.89 8.52 -3.05
CA GLY A 73 -13.73 9.84 -2.47
C GLY A 73 -14.85 10.18 -1.48
N GLY A 74 -16.09 9.85 -1.83
CA GLY A 74 -17.26 10.06 -0.96
C GLY A 74 -17.18 9.27 0.34
N VAL A 75 -16.84 7.98 0.28
CA VAL A 75 -16.62 7.16 1.49
C VAL A 75 -15.47 7.72 2.32
N GLY A 76 -14.35 8.07 1.69
CA GLY A 76 -13.20 8.66 2.39
C GLY A 76 -13.52 9.97 3.09
N LEU A 77 -14.28 10.86 2.44
CA LEU A 77 -14.72 12.13 3.02
C LEU A 77 -15.67 11.93 4.20
N VAL A 78 -16.63 10.99 4.09
CA VAL A 78 -17.55 10.67 5.19
C VAL A 78 -16.79 10.15 6.40
N VAL A 79 -15.87 9.20 6.20
CA VAL A 79 -15.04 8.65 7.29
C VAL A 79 -14.20 9.75 7.93
N LEU A 80 -13.53 10.57 7.12
CA LEU A 80 -12.69 11.66 7.61
C LEU A 80 -13.51 12.66 8.43
N PHE A 81 -14.69 13.03 7.95
CA PHE A 81 -15.59 13.93 8.66
C PHE A 81 -16.03 13.33 10.01
N LEU A 82 -16.48 12.08 10.03
CA LEU A 82 -16.91 11.42 11.26
C LEU A 82 -15.77 11.25 12.26
N ASP A 83 -14.57 10.89 11.80
CA ASP A 83 -13.39 10.78 12.65
C ASP A 83 -13.04 12.12 13.32
N GLN A 84 -12.91 13.18 12.53
CA GLN A 84 -12.53 14.49 13.06
C GLN A 84 -13.62 15.08 13.96
N LEU A 85 -14.90 14.91 13.60
CA LEU A 85 -16.02 15.33 14.44
C LEU A 85 -16.01 14.62 15.79
N THR A 86 -15.88 13.29 15.79
CA THR A 86 -15.92 12.52 17.04
C THR A 86 -14.69 12.77 17.92
N LYS A 87 -13.50 12.97 17.34
CA LYS A 87 -12.30 13.41 18.08
C LYS A 87 -12.47 14.81 18.67
N ALA A 88 -13.07 15.74 17.93
CA ALA A 88 -13.37 17.08 18.45
C ALA A 88 -14.34 17.01 19.64
N LEU A 89 -15.39 16.20 19.55
CA LEU A 89 -16.33 15.96 20.65
C LEU A 89 -15.64 15.31 21.86
N ALA A 90 -14.78 14.31 21.63
CA ALA A 90 -14.01 13.66 22.69
C ALA A 90 -13.13 14.67 23.45
N LEU A 91 -12.40 15.53 22.72
CA LEU A 91 -11.56 16.57 23.33
C LEU A 91 -12.36 17.65 24.06
N ALA A 92 -13.59 17.93 23.64
CA ALA A 92 -14.44 18.96 24.26
C ALA A 92 -15.16 18.46 25.52
N HIS A 93 -15.43 17.15 25.62
CA HIS A 93 -16.31 16.59 26.64
C HIS A 93 -15.66 15.57 27.58
N LEU A 94 -14.45 15.09 27.30
CA LEU A 94 -13.77 14.10 28.12
C LEU A 94 -12.52 14.68 28.78
N THR A 95 -12.28 14.29 30.02
CA THR A 95 -11.03 14.57 30.74
C THR A 95 -10.07 13.39 30.56
N PRO A 96 -8.82 13.60 30.12
CA PRO A 96 -7.83 12.53 30.06
C PRO A 96 -7.63 11.87 31.42
N GLY A 97 -7.67 10.53 31.46
CA GLY A 97 -7.51 9.75 32.70
C GLY A 97 -8.79 9.55 33.52
N GLU A 98 -9.94 10.08 33.06
CA GLU A 98 -11.25 9.87 33.69
C GLU A 98 -12.20 9.13 32.74
N PRO A 99 -12.20 7.78 32.73
CA PRO A 99 -13.07 7.00 31.86
C PRO A 99 -14.56 7.17 32.24
N VAL A 100 -15.41 7.34 31.24
CA VAL A 100 -16.87 7.42 31.37
C VAL A 100 -17.51 6.14 30.85
N ASP A 101 -18.31 5.47 31.69
CA ASP A 101 -19.06 4.27 31.29
C ASP A 101 -20.26 4.64 30.39
N VAL A 102 -20.33 4.06 29.19
CA VAL A 102 -21.40 4.35 28.20
C VAL A 102 -22.37 3.19 28.10
N ILE A 103 -21.84 1.96 27.99
CA ILE A 103 -22.63 0.73 27.90
C ILE A 103 -22.08 -0.27 28.92
N GLY A 104 -22.48 -0.12 30.19
CA GLY A 104 -22.02 -0.97 31.28
C GLY A 104 -20.49 -1.16 31.26
N SER A 105 -20.02 -2.40 31.31
CA SER A 105 -18.59 -2.72 31.17
C SER A 105 -18.10 -2.88 29.72
N LEU A 106 -18.98 -2.83 28.72
CA LEU A 106 -18.66 -3.15 27.32
C LEU A 106 -18.05 -1.98 26.54
N LEU A 107 -18.48 -0.76 26.83
CA LEU A 107 -17.99 0.45 26.16
C LEU A 107 -17.80 1.58 27.16
N LYS A 108 -16.59 2.11 27.18
CA LYS A 108 -16.22 3.32 27.91
C LYS A 108 -15.68 4.38 26.95
N PHE A 109 -15.93 5.63 27.25
CA PHE A 109 -15.21 6.75 26.67
C PHE A 109 -14.02 7.10 27.55
N ASN A 110 -12.81 6.89 27.04
CA ASN A 110 -11.57 7.14 27.77
C ASN A 110 -10.57 7.85 26.87
N LEU A 111 -10.42 9.15 27.09
CA LEU A 111 -9.58 10.00 26.25
C LEU A 111 -8.10 9.78 26.52
N ILE A 112 -7.38 9.36 25.48
CA ILE A 112 -5.91 9.31 25.47
C ILE A 112 -5.35 10.04 24.23
N ARG A 113 -4.11 10.49 24.36
CA ARG A 113 -3.33 11.05 23.25
C ARG A 113 -2.22 10.06 22.90
N ASN A 114 -2.43 9.29 21.84
CA ASN A 114 -1.57 8.20 21.43
C ASN A 114 -0.46 8.68 20.48
N SER A 115 0.79 8.58 20.93
CA SER A 115 1.98 8.91 20.12
C SER A 115 2.40 7.75 19.20
N GLY A 116 1.90 6.53 19.43
CA GLY A 116 2.21 5.34 18.66
C GLY A 116 1.18 5.01 17.56
N ALA A 117 1.18 3.74 17.17
CA ALA A 117 0.18 3.13 16.31
C ALA A 117 -0.84 2.33 17.15
N ALA A 118 -1.46 1.29 16.57
CA ALA A 118 -2.32 0.37 17.31
C ALA A 118 -1.60 -0.19 18.56
N PHE A 119 -2.33 -0.36 19.67
CA PHE A 119 -1.78 -0.78 20.96
C PHE A 119 -0.65 0.12 21.49
N SER A 120 -0.60 1.38 21.05
CA SER A 120 0.47 2.35 21.35
C SER A 120 1.87 1.88 20.93
N LEU A 121 1.96 0.93 19.99
CA LEU A 121 3.24 0.42 19.49
C LEU A 121 4.02 1.50 18.75
N GLY A 122 5.34 1.55 19.00
CA GLY A 122 6.21 2.54 18.39
C GLY A 122 6.05 3.95 18.96
N ALA A 123 5.54 4.09 20.19
CA ALA A 123 5.62 5.35 20.94
C ALA A 123 7.08 5.86 20.95
N GLY A 124 7.29 7.12 20.53
CA GLY A 124 8.62 7.71 20.30
C GLY A 124 9.11 7.67 18.84
N TYR A 125 8.45 6.89 17.98
CA TYR A 125 8.72 6.83 16.53
C TYR A 125 7.61 7.49 15.70
N THR A 126 6.87 8.44 16.28
CA THR A 126 5.73 9.13 15.64
C THR A 126 6.02 9.62 14.23
N PRO A 127 7.18 10.25 13.92
CA PRO A 127 7.48 10.71 12.56
C PRO A 127 7.53 9.57 11.53
N TYR A 128 8.07 8.41 11.90
CA TYR A 128 8.13 7.24 11.04
C TYR A 128 6.74 6.66 10.80
N ILE A 129 5.91 6.61 11.85
CA ILE A 129 4.52 6.19 11.76
C ILE A 129 3.73 7.14 10.84
N SER A 130 3.91 8.46 10.98
CA SER A 130 3.34 9.48 10.09
C SER A 130 3.75 9.26 8.64
N ALA A 131 5.05 9.04 8.39
CA ALA A 131 5.59 8.82 7.05
C ALA A 131 4.99 7.56 6.39
N ILE A 132 4.89 6.45 7.14
CA ILE A 132 4.27 5.21 6.65
C ILE A 132 2.81 5.45 6.29
N GLN A 133 2.04 6.15 7.12
CA GLN A 133 0.64 6.43 6.83
C GLN A 133 0.46 7.32 5.60
N ILE A 134 1.31 8.34 5.45
CA ILE A 134 1.32 9.18 4.25
C ILE A 134 1.63 8.33 3.01
N ALA A 135 2.63 7.45 3.07
CA ALA A 135 2.96 6.56 1.97
C ALA A 135 1.79 5.63 1.60
N VAL A 136 1.10 5.05 2.61
CA VAL A 136 -0.11 4.24 2.40
C VAL A 136 -1.21 5.06 1.75
N ALA A 137 -1.51 6.27 2.25
CA ALA A 137 -2.54 7.13 1.69
C ALA A 137 -2.25 7.50 0.23
N LEU A 138 -1.00 7.83 -0.11
CA LEU A 138 -0.57 8.09 -1.49
C LEU A 138 -0.68 6.85 -2.38
N GLY A 139 -0.28 5.68 -1.86
CA GLY A 139 -0.42 4.40 -2.56
C GLY A 139 -1.87 4.07 -2.87
N VAL A 140 -2.77 4.27 -1.91
CA VAL A 140 -4.22 4.07 -2.08
C VAL A 140 -4.77 5.02 -3.15
N VAL A 141 -4.41 6.32 -3.11
CA VAL A 141 -4.81 7.28 -4.15
C VAL A 141 -4.30 6.86 -5.53
N TYR A 142 -3.05 6.41 -5.63
CA TYR A 142 -2.46 5.95 -6.89
C TYR A 142 -3.18 4.71 -7.44
N LEU A 143 -3.40 3.68 -6.62
CA LEU A 143 -4.13 2.46 -7.01
C LEU A 143 -5.62 2.72 -7.23
N SER A 144 -6.21 3.75 -6.61
CA SER A 144 -7.65 4.07 -6.75
C SER A 144 -8.06 4.31 -8.21
N ARG A 145 -7.10 4.71 -9.06
CA ARG A 145 -7.30 4.96 -10.50
C ARG A 145 -7.66 3.69 -11.28
N LYS A 146 -7.36 2.51 -10.72
CA LYS A 146 -7.63 1.19 -11.32
C LYS A 146 -8.92 0.55 -10.81
N LEU A 147 -9.60 1.17 -9.83
CA LEU A 147 -10.78 0.60 -9.20
C LEU A 147 -11.91 0.45 -10.21
N ARG A 148 -12.48 -0.76 -10.28
CA ARG A 148 -13.68 -1.04 -11.07
C ARG A 148 -14.74 -1.86 -10.35
N SER A 149 -14.70 -1.88 -9.02
CA SER A 149 -15.63 -2.62 -8.16
C SER A 149 -16.07 -1.78 -6.96
N VAL A 150 -17.34 -1.91 -6.57
CA VAL A 150 -17.91 -1.30 -5.36
C VAL A 150 -17.11 -1.70 -4.13
N GLY A 151 -16.85 -3.01 -3.96
CA GLY A 151 -16.16 -3.52 -2.76
C GLY A 151 -14.75 -2.94 -2.60
N TRP A 152 -14.02 -2.83 -3.71
CA TRP A 152 -12.70 -2.22 -3.71
C TRP A 152 -12.75 -0.70 -3.48
N ALA A 153 -13.72 0.00 -4.08
CA ALA A 153 -13.88 1.45 -3.88
C ALA A 153 -14.25 1.81 -2.44
N VAL A 154 -15.14 1.03 -1.81
CA VAL A 154 -15.49 1.20 -0.38
C VAL A 154 -14.29 0.89 0.50
N ALA A 155 -13.61 -0.25 0.29
CA ALA A 155 -12.44 -0.62 1.09
C ALA A 155 -11.33 0.44 1.02
N PHE A 156 -11.04 0.95 -0.18
CA PHE A 156 -10.05 1.99 -0.38
C PHE A 156 -10.49 3.32 0.24
N GLY A 157 -11.78 3.67 0.14
CA GLY A 157 -12.32 4.89 0.75
C GLY A 157 -12.21 4.85 2.27
N LEU A 158 -12.56 3.72 2.88
CA LEU A 158 -12.39 3.50 4.33
C LEU A 158 -10.93 3.61 4.76
N LEU A 159 -10.02 2.93 4.04
CA LEU A 159 -8.58 2.96 4.32
C LEU A 159 -8.00 4.38 4.19
N PHE A 160 -8.37 5.09 3.12
CA PHE A 160 -7.91 6.45 2.87
C PHE A 160 -8.44 7.43 3.92
N GLY A 161 -9.75 7.42 4.19
CA GLY A 161 -10.36 8.30 5.18
C GLY A 161 -9.80 8.08 6.59
N GLY A 162 -9.64 6.82 7.00
CA GLY A 162 -9.06 6.49 8.29
C GLY A 162 -7.57 6.87 8.39
N ALA A 163 -6.77 6.55 7.37
CA ALA A 163 -5.37 6.95 7.33
C ALA A 163 -5.21 8.48 7.39
N VAL A 164 -5.97 9.23 6.58
CA VAL A 164 -5.92 10.70 6.57
C VAL A 164 -6.36 11.28 7.90
N GLY A 165 -7.42 10.76 8.53
CA GLY A 165 -7.86 11.23 9.86
C GLY A 165 -6.76 11.14 10.92
N ASN A 166 -6.05 10.01 10.96
CA ASN A 166 -4.91 9.84 11.87
C ASN A 166 -3.66 10.64 11.44
N ILE A 167 -3.44 10.90 10.14
CA ILE A 167 -2.38 11.79 9.66
C ILE A 167 -2.65 13.24 10.10
N LEU A 168 -3.90 13.72 9.98
CA LEU A 168 -4.25 15.09 10.37
C LEU A 168 -3.94 15.34 11.84
N ASP A 169 -4.27 14.39 12.72
CA ASP A 169 -3.90 14.48 14.13
C ASP A 169 -2.39 14.63 14.32
N ARG A 170 -1.59 13.82 13.62
CA ARG A 170 -0.13 13.86 13.73
C ARG A 170 0.49 15.14 13.15
N ILE A 171 -0.15 15.77 12.18
CA ILE A 171 0.34 17.02 11.57
C ILE A 171 -0.07 18.24 12.41
N PHE A 172 -1.29 18.27 12.92
CA PHE A 172 -1.87 19.50 13.45
C PHE A 172 -2.00 19.54 14.98
N ARG A 173 -1.85 18.41 15.67
CA ARG A 173 -1.93 18.37 17.14
C ARG A 173 -0.55 18.43 17.78
N GLU A 174 -0.52 18.80 19.05
CA GLU A 174 0.67 18.83 19.90
C GLU A 174 1.39 17.48 19.96
N PRO A 175 2.73 17.46 20.17
CA PRO A 175 3.60 18.59 20.51
C PRO A 175 4.11 19.42 19.33
N SER A 176 4.19 18.85 18.13
CA SER A 176 4.68 19.56 16.93
C SER A 176 4.24 18.82 15.66
N PRO A 177 4.29 19.47 14.48
CA PRO A 177 3.92 18.82 13.23
C PRO A 177 4.71 17.53 12.96
N PHE A 178 4.00 16.51 12.49
CA PHE A 178 4.45 15.12 12.29
C PHE A 178 4.82 14.34 13.55
N HIS A 179 4.79 15.00 14.72
CA HIS A 179 4.96 14.40 16.04
C HIS A 179 3.66 14.40 16.84
N GLY A 180 2.58 14.95 16.30
CA GLY A 180 1.30 15.08 16.97
C GLY A 180 0.74 13.74 17.43
N HIS A 181 -0.04 13.76 18.51
CA HIS A 181 -0.67 12.55 19.02
C HIS A 181 -2.07 12.34 18.43
N VAL A 182 -2.38 11.09 18.11
CA VAL A 182 -3.72 10.68 17.70
C VAL A 182 -4.66 10.69 18.89
N VAL A 183 -5.88 11.19 18.68
CA VAL A 183 -6.92 11.21 19.72
C VAL A 183 -7.66 9.88 19.70
N ASP A 184 -7.46 9.07 20.73
CA ASP A 184 -8.20 7.82 20.93
C ASP A 184 -9.14 7.97 22.12
N PHE A 185 -10.35 7.43 22.01
CA PHE A 185 -11.38 7.65 23.03
C PHE A 185 -12.35 6.49 23.23
N LEU A 186 -12.38 5.49 22.33
CA LEU A 186 -13.27 4.33 22.44
C LEU A 186 -12.53 3.19 23.10
N GLN A 187 -13.01 2.74 24.26
CA GLN A 187 -12.42 1.64 25.01
C GLN A 187 -13.43 0.49 25.16
N THR A 188 -12.99 -0.71 24.80
CA THR A 188 -13.71 -1.96 25.04
C THR A 188 -12.87 -2.89 25.94
N PRO A 189 -13.48 -3.88 26.62
CA PRO A 189 -12.74 -4.83 27.45
C PRO A 189 -11.61 -5.52 26.70
N HIS A 190 -10.43 -5.57 27.32
CA HIS A 190 -9.25 -6.30 26.81
C HIS A 190 -8.73 -5.86 25.44
N TRP A 191 -9.14 -4.68 24.95
CA TRP A 191 -8.68 -4.12 23.68
C TRP A 191 -7.97 -2.78 23.89
N ALA A 192 -7.16 -2.37 22.90
CA ALA A 192 -6.58 -1.02 22.88
C ALA A 192 -7.70 0.04 22.84
N ILE A 193 -7.40 1.25 23.30
CA ILE A 193 -8.27 2.40 23.06
C ILE A 193 -8.07 2.85 21.61
N PHE A 194 -9.15 3.16 20.90
CA PHE A 194 -9.13 3.42 19.47
C PHE A 194 -10.10 4.54 19.11
N ASN A 195 -10.16 4.89 17.83
CA ASN A 195 -11.04 5.90 17.28
C ASN A 195 -11.79 5.41 16.02
N VAL A 196 -12.55 6.30 15.39
CA VAL A 196 -13.33 6.00 14.18
C VAL A 196 -12.42 5.73 12.97
N ALA A 197 -11.30 6.45 12.84
CA ALA A 197 -10.30 6.15 11.82
C ALA A 197 -9.75 4.72 11.94
N ASP A 198 -9.48 4.22 13.14
CA ASP A 198 -9.01 2.84 13.34
C ASP A 198 -10.07 1.81 12.95
N MET A 199 -11.34 2.04 13.31
CA MET A 199 -12.45 1.20 12.84
C MET A 199 -12.52 1.13 11.31
N ALA A 200 -12.32 2.27 10.64
CA ALA A 200 -12.34 2.34 9.19
C ALA A 200 -11.16 1.58 8.56
N VAL A 201 -9.95 1.74 9.10
CA VAL A 201 -8.75 1.00 8.65
C VAL A 201 -8.92 -0.51 8.86
N THR A 202 -9.41 -0.94 10.02
CA THR A 202 -9.69 -2.36 10.28
C THR A 202 -10.77 -2.91 9.36
N SER A 203 -11.87 -2.16 9.16
CA SER A 203 -12.95 -2.57 8.24
C SER A 203 -12.47 -2.66 6.80
N ALA A 204 -11.60 -1.73 6.37
CA ALA A 204 -10.95 -1.80 5.07
C ALA A 204 -10.11 -3.07 4.94
N ALA A 205 -9.26 -3.38 5.92
CA ALA A 205 -8.45 -4.60 5.91
C ALA A 205 -9.30 -5.86 5.77
N VAL A 206 -10.41 -5.96 6.51
CA VAL A 206 -11.38 -7.07 6.40
C VAL A 206 -11.98 -7.14 4.99
N LEU A 207 -12.41 -6.01 4.41
CA LEU A 207 -12.96 -5.98 3.05
C LEU A 207 -11.91 -6.35 1.98
N LEU A 208 -10.66 -5.91 2.12
CA LEU A 208 -9.57 -6.28 1.21
C LEU A 208 -9.32 -7.79 1.21
N VAL A 209 -9.35 -8.41 2.40
CA VAL A 209 -9.25 -9.88 2.55
C VAL A 209 -10.44 -10.56 1.89
N ILE A 210 -11.68 -10.12 2.17
CA ILE A 210 -12.89 -10.69 1.56
C ILE A 210 -12.85 -10.58 0.03
N GLN A 211 -12.43 -9.44 -0.51
CA GLN A 211 -12.33 -9.23 -1.96
C GLN A 211 -11.30 -10.16 -2.61
N THR A 212 -10.15 -10.33 -1.96
CA THR A 212 -9.10 -11.28 -2.37
C THR A 212 -9.61 -12.72 -2.33
N LEU A 213 -10.25 -13.15 -1.24
CA LEU A 213 -10.80 -14.51 -1.10
C LEU A 213 -11.92 -14.81 -2.10
N ARG A 214 -12.68 -13.79 -2.52
CA ARG A 214 -13.70 -13.91 -3.58
C ARG A 214 -13.10 -13.93 -5.00
N GLY A 215 -11.78 -13.83 -5.13
CA GLY A 215 -11.07 -13.76 -6.40
C GLY A 215 -11.42 -12.52 -7.22
N ILE A 216 -11.88 -11.43 -6.58
CA ILE A 216 -12.26 -10.20 -7.28
C ILE A 216 -11.01 -9.33 -7.42
N ARG A 217 -10.55 -9.15 -8.65
CA ARG A 217 -9.42 -8.26 -8.97
C ARG A 217 -9.81 -6.79 -8.79
N LEU A 218 -8.82 -5.90 -8.70
CA LEU A 218 -9.04 -4.44 -8.56
C LEU A 218 -9.89 -3.85 -9.69
N ASP A 219 -9.76 -4.43 -10.89
CA ASP A 219 -10.53 -4.09 -12.09
C ASP A 219 -11.96 -4.67 -12.09
N GLY A 220 -12.39 -5.32 -11.01
CA GLY A 220 -13.73 -5.87 -10.83
C GLY A 220 -13.98 -7.22 -11.49
N THR A 221 -13.01 -7.76 -12.23
CA THR A 221 -13.12 -9.09 -12.84
C THR A 221 -12.89 -10.19 -11.80
N ARG A 222 -13.44 -11.38 -12.03
CA ARG A 222 -13.29 -12.54 -11.15
C ARG A 222 -12.26 -13.52 -11.71
N GLU A 223 -11.40 -14.05 -10.86
CA GLU A 223 -10.62 -15.23 -11.21
C GLU A 223 -11.55 -16.43 -11.27
N HIS A 224 -11.65 -17.04 -12.46
CA HIS A 224 -12.30 -18.33 -12.60
C HIS A 224 -11.38 -19.38 -11.96
N ARG A 225 -11.79 -19.89 -10.80
CA ARG A 225 -11.12 -21.02 -10.16
C ARG A 225 -11.31 -22.24 -11.06
N LYS A 226 -10.21 -22.77 -11.61
CA LYS A 226 -10.17 -24.10 -12.23
C LYS A 226 -10.18 -25.18 -11.15
#